data_AF-A0A915Z1L5-F1
#
_entry.id   AF-A0A915Z1L5-F1
#
_cell.length_a   1.000
_cell.length_b   1.000
_cell.length_c   1.000
_cell.angle_alpha   90.00
_cell.angle_beta   90.00
_cell.angle_gamma   90.00
#
_symmetry.space_group_name_H-M   'P 1'
#
loop_
_entity.id
_entity.type
_entity.pdbx_description
1 polymer ?
#
loop_
_entity_poly.entity_id
_entity_poly.type
_entity_poly.pdbx_seq_one_letter_code
_entity_poly.pdbx_strand_id
1 'polypeptide(L)'
;MKEIVRELKIQHEVDFHDNIIRCYGITKLESENHNNYQLVMEYANSGTLRSYLKENFNRLTWDDKYNLAYQLSSAVSHLHNTGIVHRDLHSYNILIHNNAIKLADFGLSKRIGLRETIVPGTPEKYIKIYTKCWDDEPDNRPTIYQVVDWLNAIMTKTD
;
A
#
# COMPACT_ATOMS: atom_id res chain seq x y z
N MET A 1 -14.79 0.76 7.88
CA MET A 1 -14.50 -0.52 8.57
C MET A 1 -13.75 -1.51 7.68
N LYS A 2 -14.22 -1.88 6.48
CA LYS A 2 -13.51 -2.81 5.59
C LYS A 2 -12.08 -2.36 5.25
N GLU A 3 -11.88 -1.06 5.03
CA GLU A 3 -10.56 -0.47 4.72
C GLU A 3 -9.60 -0.56 5.92
N ILE A 4 -10.00 -0.07 7.10
CA ILE A 4 -9.21 -0.19 8.35
C ILE A 4 -8.83 -1.64 8.65
N VAL A 5 -9.78 -2.58 8.51
CA VAL A 5 -9.50 -4.00 8.74
C VAL A 5 -8.48 -4.55 7.74
N ARG A 6 -8.54 -4.10 6.49
CA ARG A 6 -7.56 -4.51 5.46
C ARG A 6 -6.18 -3.94 5.75
N GLU A 7 -6.10 -2.65 6.09
CA GLU A 7 -4.84 -2.00 6.46
C GLU A 7 -4.21 -2.69 7.67
N LEU A 8 -5.00 -2.90 8.74
CA LEU A 8 -4.55 -3.60 9.95
C LEU A 8 -4.00 -4.99 9.63
N LYS A 9 -4.68 -5.77 8.79
CA LYS A 9 -4.22 -7.10 8.37
C LYS A 9 -2.88 -7.04 7.64
N ILE A 10 -2.74 -6.13 6.67
CA ILE A 10 -1.49 -5.98 5.92
C ILE A 10 -0.36 -5.54 6.84
N GLN A 11 -0.58 -4.52 7.67
CA GLN A 11 0.44 -3.97 8.53
C GLN A 11 0.90 -4.99 9.59
N HIS A 12 -0.03 -5.72 10.20
CA HIS A 12 0.30 -6.75 11.19
C HIS A 12 1.16 -7.91 10.63
N GLU A 13 1.10 -8.16 9.33
CA GLU A 13 1.93 -9.19 8.69
C GLU A 13 3.39 -8.77 8.52
N VAL A 14 3.71 -7.49 8.65
CA VAL A 14 5.05 -6.94 8.30
C VAL A 14 5.65 -6.04 9.38
N ASP A 15 4.88 -5.64 10.39
CA ASP A 15 5.31 -4.67 11.41
C ASP A 15 6.34 -5.20 12.43
N PHE A 16 6.73 -6.47 12.29
CA PHE A 16 7.85 -7.05 13.03
C PHE A 16 9.22 -6.59 12.50
N HIS A 17 9.29 -5.97 11.32
CA HIS A 17 10.52 -5.38 10.80
C HIS A 17 10.81 -4.04 11.49
N ASP A 18 12.03 -3.83 11.98
CA ASP A 18 12.38 -2.65 12.81
C ASP A 18 12.11 -1.30 12.12
N ASN A 19 12.27 -1.24 10.80
CA ASN A 19 12.00 -0.04 9.99
C ASN A 19 10.55 0.10 9.50
N ILE A 20 9.60 -0.64 10.04
CA ILE A 20 8.16 -0.47 9.82
C ILE A 20 7.52 0.02 11.12
N ILE A 21 6.56 0.94 11.02
CA ILE A 21 5.84 1.46 12.18
C ILE A 21 4.97 0.36 12.79
N ARG A 22 5.13 0.09 14.10
CA ARG A 22 4.31 -0.95 14.76
C ARG A 22 2.85 -0.55 14.88
N CYS A 23 1.96 -1.51 14.65
CA CYS A 23 0.54 -1.37 14.94
C CYS A 23 0.20 -2.12 16.24
N TYR A 24 -0.27 -1.40 17.25
CA TYR A 24 -0.70 -2.01 18.50
C TYR A 24 -2.15 -2.49 18.46
N GLY A 25 -2.94 -2.04 17.48
CA GLY A 25 -4.30 -2.49 17.26
C GLY A 25 -5.26 -1.35 16.91
N ILE A 26 -6.51 -1.50 17.33
CA ILE A 26 -7.58 -0.52 17.10
C ILE A 26 -8.22 -0.07 18.41
N THR A 27 -8.70 1.16 18.44
CA THR A 27 -9.56 1.68 19.50
C THR A 27 -10.87 2.19 18.90
N LYS A 28 -11.89 2.31 19.75
CA LYS A 28 -13.21 2.83 19.39
C LYS A 28 -13.44 4.11 20.17
N LEU A 29 -13.70 5.20 19.47
CA LEU A 29 -14.18 6.43 20.07
C LEU A 29 -15.71 6.44 20.01
N GLU A 30 -16.35 6.43 21.18
CA GLU A 30 -17.80 6.55 21.26
C GLU A 30 -18.21 8.00 20.99
N SER A 31 -19.02 8.19 19.95
CA SER A 31 -19.65 9.47 19.65
C SER A 31 -21.14 9.22 19.45
N GLU A 32 -21.97 10.20 19.82
CA GLU A 32 -23.44 10.04 19.94
C GLU A 32 -24.12 9.53 18.65
N ASN A 33 -23.48 9.64 17.48
CA ASN A 33 -24.07 9.24 16.20
C ASN A 33 -23.20 8.33 15.30
N HIS A 34 -21.94 8.05 15.63
CA HIS A 34 -21.07 7.21 14.80
C HIS A 34 -20.04 6.38 15.59
N ASN A 35 -19.87 5.11 15.19
CA ASN A 35 -18.77 4.27 15.66
C ASN A 35 -17.50 4.62 14.89
N ASN A 36 -16.63 5.43 15.50
CA ASN A 36 -15.34 5.80 14.91
C ASN A 36 -14.24 4.88 15.42
N TYR A 37 -13.65 4.10 14.51
CA TYR A 37 -12.49 3.26 14.80
C TYR A 37 -11.22 4.01 14.43
N GLN A 38 -10.19 3.90 15.27
CA GLN A 38 -8.88 4.50 15.08
C GLN A 38 -7.79 3.44 15.21
N LEU A 39 -6.70 3.57 14.46
CA LEU A 39 -5.51 2.74 14.59
C LEU A 39 -4.63 3.28 15.72
N VAL A 40 -4.12 2.38 16.56
CA VAL A 40 -3.15 2.70 17.60
C VAL A 40 -1.77 2.26 17.10
N MET A 41 -0.86 3.20 16.92
CA MET A 41 0.46 2.97 16.30
C MET A 41 1.60 3.41 17.20
N GLU A 42 2.80 2.88 16.92
CA GLU A 42 4.06 3.38 17.49
C GLU A 42 4.22 4.89 17.21
N TYR A 43 4.72 5.62 18.22
CA TYR A 43 4.99 7.04 18.09
C TYR A 43 6.42 7.30 17.59
N ALA A 44 6.54 7.96 16.44
CA ALA A 44 7.81 8.40 15.88
C ALA A 44 8.12 9.83 16.31
N ASN A 45 9.13 10.00 17.18
CA ASN A 45 9.38 11.25 17.90
C ASN A 45 10.03 12.38 17.07
N SER A 46 10.42 12.11 15.83
CA SER A 46 11.09 13.08 14.96
C SER A 46 10.28 13.45 13.71
N GLY A 47 8.98 13.13 13.70
CA GLY A 47 8.07 13.48 12.62
C GLY A 47 8.36 12.75 11.31
N THR A 48 7.99 13.37 10.19
CA THR A 48 8.21 12.79 8.84
C THR A 48 9.64 13.00 8.37
N LEU A 49 10.14 12.11 7.51
CA LEU A 49 11.43 12.24 6.84
C LEU A 49 11.53 13.58 6.10
N ARG A 50 10.43 14.07 5.52
CA ARG A 50 10.41 15.37 4.85
C ARG A 50 10.75 16.52 5.79
N SER A 51 10.08 16.61 6.94
CA SER A 51 10.37 17.65 7.94
C SER A 51 11.75 17.45 8.55
N TYR A 52 12.09 16.21 8.88
CA TYR A 52 13.38 15.86 9.47
C TYR A 52 14.55 16.28 8.58
N LEU A 53 14.51 15.96 7.28
CA LEU A 53 15.53 16.39 6.33
C LEU A 53 15.55 17.91 6.18
N LYS A 54 14.39 18.57 6.11
CA LYS A 54 14.34 20.04 6.00
C LYS A 54 15.07 20.73 7.16
N GLU A 55 14.97 20.19 8.36
CA GLU A 55 15.56 20.77 9.56
C GLU A 55 17.01 20.34 9.80
N ASN A 56 17.39 19.11 9.40
CA ASN A 56 18.66 18.48 9.78
C ASN A 56 19.61 18.22 8.61
N PHE A 57 19.27 18.58 7.37
CA PHE A 57 20.06 18.21 6.17
C PHE A 57 21.56 18.52 6.28
N ASN A 58 21.90 19.68 6.83
CA ASN A 58 23.27 20.16 6.97
C ASN A 58 24.02 19.55 8.18
N ARG A 59 23.28 18.98 9.14
CA ARG A 59 23.85 18.31 10.32
C ARG A 59 24.11 16.84 10.05
N LEU A 60 23.32 16.23 9.17
CA LEU A 60 23.47 14.84 8.73
C LEU A 60 24.71 14.71 7.84
N THR A 61 25.56 13.76 8.21
CA THR A 61 26.66 13.29 7.36
C THR A 61 26.10 12.51 6.17
N TRP A 62 26.96 12.18 5.19
CA TRP A 62 26.56 11.28 4.12
C TRP A 62 26.32 9.86 4.62
N ASP A 63 27.07 9.39 5.61
CA ASP A 63 26.86 8.07 6.22
C ASP A 63 25.49 7.97 6.88
N ASP A 64 25.02 9.02 7.56
CA ASP A 64 23.66 9.07 8.10
C ASP A 64 22.62 8.94 6.97
N LYS A 65 22.82 9.66 5.86
CA LYS A 65 21.91 9.64 4.71
C LYS A 65 21.87 8.27 4.03
N TYR A 66 23.04 7.63 3.89
CA TYR A 66 23.14 6.27 3.37
C TYR A 66 22.48 5.25 4.31
N ASN A 67 22.61 5.43 5.63
CA ASN A 67 21.94 4.57 6.60
C ASN A 67 20.41 4.71 6.51
N LEU A 68 19.87 5.94 6.40
CA LEU A 68 18.43 6.17 6.17
C LEU A 68 17.95 5.51 4.86
N ALA A 69 18.72 5.65 3.78
CA ALA A 69 18.40 5.02 2.48
C ALA A 69 18.43 3.48 2.56
N TYR A 70 19.41 2.92 3.27
CA TYR A 70 19.52 1.48 3.51
C TYR A 70 18.32 0.97 4.31
N GLN A 71 17.96 1.62 5.41
CA GLN A 71 16.81 1.26 6.24
C GLN A 71 15.49 1.27 5.45
N LEU A 72 15.27 2.32 4.64
CA LEU A 72 14.10 2.41 3.77
C LEU A 72 14.08 1.26 2.75
N SER A 73 15.23 0.98 2.12
CA SER A 73 15.36 -0.10 1.13
C SER A 73 15.14 -1.47 1.78
N SER A 74 15.61 -1.67 3.02
CA SER A 74 15.38 -2.89 3.80
C SER A 74 13.89 -3.09 4.09
N ALA A 75 13.19 -2.05 4.55
CA ALA A 75 11.75 -2.09 4.78
C ALA A 75 10.97 -2.43 3.50
N VAL A 76 11.29 -1.78 2.38
CA VAL A 76 10.63 -2.04 1.09
C VAL A 76 10.91 -3.45 0.57
N SER A 77 12.16 -3.91 0.66
CA SER A 77 12.55 -5.29 0.33
C SER A 77 11.76 -6.31 1.16
N HIS A 78 11.60 -6.05 2.47
CA HIS A 78 10.79 -6.87 3.35
C HIS A 78 9.33 -6.96 2.89
N LEU A 79 8.69 -5.83 2.55
CA LEU A 79 7.32 -5.83 1.99
C LEU A 79 7.23 -6.65 0.70
N HIS A 80 8.19 -6.49 -0.21
CA HIS A 80 8.16 -7.20 -1.48
C HIS A 80 8.34 -8.70 -1.30
N ASN A 81 9.19 -9.14 -0.36
CA ASN A 81 9.38 -10.55 -0.02
C ASN A 81 8.12 -11.19 0.61
N THR A 82 7.23 -10.40 1.22
CA THR A 82 5.91 -10.87 1.70
C THR A 82 4.81 -10.73 0.64
N GLY A 83 5.16 -10.29 -0.57
CA GLY A 83 4.25 -10.09 -1.68
C GLY A 83 3.36 -8.87 -1.51
N ILE A 84 3.78 -7.84 -0.76
CA ILE A 84 3.04 -6.61 -0.53
C ILE A 84 3.72 -5.44 -1.25
N VAL A 85 2.93 -4.60 -1.93
CA VAL A 85 3.40 -3.31 -2.48
C VAL A 85 2.75 -2.18 -1.69
N HIS A 86 3.56 -1.21 -1.26
CA HIS A 86 3.11 -0.05 -0.50
C HIS A 86 2.14 0.85 -1.29
N ARG A 87 2.47 1.12 -2.56
CA ARG A 87 1.75 1.98 -3.52
C ARG A 87 1.65 3.47 -3.18
N ASP A 88 2.05 3.89 -1.99
CA ASP A 88 2.08 5.31 -1.60
C ASP A 88 3.41 5.73 -0.92
N LEU A 89 4.52 5.35 -1.55
CA LEU A 89 5.85 5.57 -0.97
C LEU A 89 6.34 7.00 -1.25
N HIS A 90 6.34 7.84 -0.23
CA HIS A 90 6.87 9.20 -0.30
C HIS A 90 7.33 9.71 1.08
N SER A 91 8.09 10.82 1.11
CA SER A 91 8.74 11.33 2.33
C SER A 91 7.82 11.78 3.47
N TYR A 92 6.50 11.92 3.24
CA TYR A 92 5.52 12.13 4.31
C TYR A 92 5.06 10.82 5.00
N ASN A 93 5.14 9.67 4.32
CA ASN A 93 4.75 8.35 4.83
C ASN A 93 5.96 7.59 5.41
N ILE A 94 7.08 8.29 5.55
CA ILE A 94 8.29 7.80 6.16
C ILE A 94 8.47 8.63 7.42
N LEU A 95 8.44 8.00 8.58
CA LEU A 95 8.62 8.65 9.87
C LEU A 95 10.04 8.42 10.39
N ILE A 96 10.48 9.26 11.33
CA ILE A 96 11.76 9.13 12.00
C ILE A 96 11.54 8.94 13.51
N HIS A 97 12.14 7.89 14.04
CA HIS A 97 12.16 7.58 15.46
C HIS A 97 13.60 7.31 15.88
N ASN A 98 14.15 8.13 16.79
CA ASN A 98 15.54 8.02 17.27
C ASN A 98 16.57 7.89 16.14
N ASN A 99 16.48 8.77 15.13
CA ASN A 99 17.31 8.76 13.91
C ASN A 99 17.20 7.51 13.02
N ALA A 100 16.19 6.67 13.22
CA ALA A 100 15.89 5.53 12.37
C ALA A 100 14.57 5.72 11.62
N ILE A 101 14.49 5.17 10.41
CA ILE A 101 13.30 5.17 9.56
C ILE A 101 12.24 4.24 10.15
N LYS A 102 10.98 4.70 10.05
CA LYS A 102 9.77 3.91 10.25
C LYS A 102 8.83 4.15 9.06
N LEU A 103 8.71 3.18 8.16
CA LEU A 103 7.74 3.22 7.07
C LEU A 103 6.32 3.10 7.63
N ALA A 104 5.43 3.98 7.21
CA ALA A 104 4.08 4.13 7.72
C ALA A 104 3.06 4.30 6.58
N ASP A 105 1.78 4.31 6.94
CA ASP A 105 0.62 4.48 6.05
C ASP A 105 0.45 3.34 5.04
N PHE A 106 -0.17 2.26 5.50
CA PHE A 106 -0.45 1.08 4.69
C PHE A 106 -1.85 1.11 4.06
N GLY A 107 -2.58 2.24 4.13
CA GLY A 107 -3.95 2.36 3.66
C GLY A 107 -4.11 2.04 2.16
N LEU A 108 -3.08 2.37 1.37
CA LEU A 108 -3.03 2.04 -0.06
C LEU A 108 -2.25 0.76 -0.36
N SER A 109 -1.74 0.03 0.63
CA SER A 109 -0.97 -1.19 0.36
C SER A 109 -1.82 -2.32 -0.24
N LYS A 110 -1.18 -3.17 -1.05
CA LYS A 110 -1.87 -4.31 -1.69
C LYS A 110 -0.93 -5.49 -1.87
N ARG A 111 -1.47 -6.70 -1.62
CA ARG A 111 -0.80 -7.94 -1.99
C ARG A 111 -0.78 -8.12 -3.51
N ILE A 112 0.40 -8.42 -4.04
CA ILE A 112 0.60 -8.82 -5.44
C ILE A 112 -0.08 -10.17 -5.64
N GLY A 113 -0.71 -10.38 -6.81
CA GLY A 113 -1.26 -11.68 -7.20
C GLY A 113 -2.62 -12.05 -6.56
N LEU A 114 -3.12 -11.32 -5.56
CA LEU A 114 -4.51 -11.49 -5.12
C LEU A 114 -5.46 -10.80 -6.12
N ARG A 115 -5.76 -11.50 -7.21
CA ARG A 115 -6.87 -11.20 -8.12
C ARG A 115 -8.16 -11.77 -7.55
N GLU A 116 -9.27 -11.15 -7.91
CA GLU A 116 -10.59 -11.67 -7.51
C GLU A 116 -10.81 -13.04 -8.14
N THR A 117 -11.50 -13.93 -7.44
CA THR A 117 -11.93 -15.20 -8.03
C THR A 117 -13.01 -14.92 -9.06
N ILE A 118 -13.01 -15.71 -10.14
CA ILE A 118 -14.06 -15.63 -11.16
C ILE A 118 -15.41 -15.88 -10.49
N VAL A 119 -16.34 -14.93 -10.61
CA VAL A 119 -17.69 -15.09 -10.08
C VAL A 119 -18.44 -16.13 -10.94
N PRO A 120 -19.01 -17.19 -10.34
CA PRO A 120 -19.77 -18.19 -11.09
C PRO A 120 -20.89 -17.54 -11.93
N GLY A 121 -21.04 -17.99 -13.18
CA GLY A 121 -22.02 -17.45 -14.14
C GLY A 121 -21.55 -16.23 -14.94
N THR A 122 -20.33 -15.74 -14.71
CA THR A 122 -19.77 -14.64 -15.52
C THR A 122 -19.53 -15.09 -16.97
N PRO A 123 -19.98 -14.32 -18.00
CA PRO A 123 -19.76 -14.67 -19.40
C PRO A 123 -18.27 -14.79 -19.77
N GLU A 124 -17.87 -15.83 -20.50
CA GLU A 124 -16.47 -16.08 -20.87
C GLU A 124 -15.80 -14.91 -21.60
N LYS A 125 -16.54 -14.24 -22.48
CA LYS A 125 -16.02 -13.07 -23.21
C LYS A 125 -15.65 -11.94 -22.25
N TYR A 126 -16.46 -11.73 -21.21
CA TYR A 126 -16.18 -10.73 -20.18
C TYR A 126 -15.00 -11.15 -19.29
N ILE A 127 -14.91 -12.45 -18.94
CA ILE A 127 -13.75 -13.02 -18.23
C ILE A 127 -12.45 -12.71 -18.98
N LYS A 128 -12.41 -12.94 -20.29
CA LYS A 128 -11.23 -12.67 -21.12
C LYS A 128 -10.82 -11.20 -21.10
N ILE A 129 -11.77 -10.26 -21.08
CA ILE A 129 -11.47 -8.82 -21.00
C ILE A 129 -10.78 -8.49 -19.68
N TYR A 130 -11.42 -8.76 -18.53
CA TYR A 130 -10.87 -8.29 -17.26
C TYR A 130 -9.61 -9.06 -16.87
N THR A 131 -9.47 -10.34 -17.23
CA THR A 131 -8.22 -11.08 -17.02
C THR A 131 -7.08 -10.51 -17.86
N LYS A 132 -7.36 -10.06 -19.09
CA LYS A 132 -6.35 -9.37 -19.90
C LYS A 132 -5.97 -7.99 -19.34
N CYS A 133 -6.92 -7.28 -18.71
CA CYS A 133 -6.62 -6.06 -17.94
C CYS A 133 -5.74 -6.31 -16.72
N TRP A 134 -5.67 -7.56 -16.23
CA TRP A 134 -4.92 -7.96 -15.05
C TRP A 134 -3.56 -8.60 -15.37
N ASP A 135 -3.10 -8.50 -16.62
CA ASP A 135 -1.78 -8.99 -17.03
C ASP A 135 -0.70 -8.47 -16.05
N ASP A 136 0.18 -9.35 -15.61
CA ASP A 136 1.19 -9.01 -14.60
C ASP A 136 2.20 -8.02 -15.16
N GLU A 137 2.53 -8.17 -16.45
CA GLU A 137 3.34 -7.22 -17.22
C GLU A 137 2.49 -6.00 -17.63
N PRO A 138 2.78 -4.79 -17.12
CA PRO A 138 1.99 -3.60 -17.42
C PRO A 138 1.86 -3.30 -18.91
N ASP A 139 2.91 -3.56 -19.69
CA ASP A 139 2.95 -3.29 -21.13
C ASP A 139 2.07 -4.25 -21.94
N ASN A 140 1.72 -5.40 -21.37
CA ASN A 140 0.82 -6.37 -21.99
C ASN A 140 -0.67 -6.06 -21.75
N ARG A 141 -0.98 -5.09 -20.87
CA ARG A 141 -2.36 -4.69 -20.58
C ARG A 141 -2.95 -3.89 -21.73
N PRO A 142 -4.26 -4.05 -22.01
CA PRO A 142 -4.93 -3.28 -23.05
C PRO A 142 -5.04 -1.82 -22.66
N THR A 143 -5.06 -0.95 -23.66
CA THR A 143 -5.49 0.43 -23.50
C THR A 143 -6.98 0.49 -23.16
N ILE A 144 -7.42 1.59 -22.53
CA ILE A 144 -8.85 1.77 -22.23
C ILE A 144 -9.72 1.76 -23.48
N TYR A 145 -9.19 2.22 -24.62
CA TYR A 145 -9.90 2.20 -25.90
C TYR A 145 -10.16 0.76 -26.39
N GLN A 146 -9.17 -0.12 -26.31
CA GLN A 146 -9.35 -1.54 -26.65
C GLN A 146 -10.38 -2.22 -25.75
N VAL A 147 -10.40 -1.89 -24.46
CA VAL A 147 -11.40 -2.42 -23.52
C VAL A 147 -12.81 -1.97 -23.92
N VAL A 148 -12.99 -0.69 -24.26
CA VAL A 148 -14.28 -0.15 -24.74
C VAL A 148 -14.74 -0.86 -26.01
N ASP A 149 -13.85 -1.05 -26.99
CA ASP A 149 -14.18 -1.75 -28.23
C ASP A 149 -14.61 -3.20 -28.00
N TRP A 150 -13.92 -3.92 -27.12
CA TRP A 150 -14.27 -5.29 -26.77
C TRP A 150 -15.61 -5.38 -26.04
N LEU A 151 -15.90 -4.45 -25.12
CA LEU A 151 -17.18 -4.40 -24.43
C LEU A 151 -18.34 -4.10 -25.41
N ASN A 152 -18.18 -3.15 -26.31
CA ASN A 152 -19.15 -2.85 -27.36
C ASN A 152 -19.43 -4.06 -28.25
N ALA A 153 -18.38 -4.83 -28.60
CA ALA A 153 -18.51 -6.05 -29.38
C ALA A 153 -19.23 -7.19 -28.63
N ILE A 154 -19.23 -7.20 -27.29
CA ILE A 154 -20.03 -8.14 -26.49
C ILE A 154 -21.50 -7.69 -26.50
N MET A 155 -21.76 -6.40 -26.28
CA MET A 155 -23.12 -5.87 -26.17
C MET A 155 -23.91 -6.00 -27.47
N THR A 156 -23.26 -5.76 -28.61
CA THR A 156 -23.87 -5.79 -29.96
C THR A 156 -24.06 -7.19 -30.54
N LYS A 157 -23.63 -8.25 -29.85
CA LYS A 157 -23.77 -9.66 -30.28
C LYS A 157 -24.83 -10.42 -29.46
N THR A 158 -25.68 -9.69 -28.73
CA THR A 158 -26.77 -10.27 -27.95
C THR A 158 -28.07 -10.17 -28.76
N ASP A 159 -28.12 -10.91 -29.87
CA ASP A 159 -29.32 -11.23 -30.65
C ASP A 159 -29.45 -12.75 -30.72
#